data_AF-A0A199NSQ5-F1
#
_entry.id   AF-A0A199NSQ5-F1
#
_cell.length_a   1.000
_cell.length_b   1.000
_cell.length_c   1.000
_cell.angle_alpha   90.00
_cell.angle_beta   90.00
_cell.angle_gamma   90.00
#
_symmetry.space_group_name_H-M   'P 1'
#
loop_
_entity.id
_entity.type
_entity.pdbx_description
1 polymer ?
#
loop_
_entity_poly.entity_id
_entity_poly.type
_entity_poly.pdbx_seq_one_letter_code
_entity_poly.pdbx_strand_id
1 'polypeptide(L)'
;MIGVTLVAVGLSYGALSQASGFPLWQTVMLAALAIGGAAELTFVGVVAAGGAPILAVLGGLLVNSRNFAFGLSIGEYAPRGVRQYLAAHLANDETAAFARPGADRTERWQRFVLMAVVLFPAWVGGAALGQLLGSVVDADRLGLDAAFPVILFCLVVQDLRSPFLGVTAAGGALLAVAATPVLPLGLGAVASLLALIPAAAFLKARARRRRRPGGGDGSETAGGAA
;
A
#
# COMPACT_ATOMS: atom_id res chain seq x y z
N MET A 1 13.48 -3.90 -15.13
CA MET A 1 12.22 -3.13 -15.09
C MET A 1 11.80 -2.85 -13.66
N ILE A 2 11.46 -3.87 -12.84
CA ILE A 2 10.98 -3.67 -11.44
C ILE A 2 11.91 -2.82 -10.56
N GLY A 3 13.23 -3.06 -10.58
CA GLY A 3 14.17 -2.26 -9.79
C GLY A 3 14.18 -0.76 -10.14
N VAL A 4 13.99 -0.41 -11.41
CA VAL A 4 13.90 1.00 -11.86
C VAL A 4 12.63 1.64 -11.30
N THR A 5 11.51 0.91 -11.31
CA THR A 5 10.26 1.39 -10.73
C THR A 5 10.40 1.60 -9.22
N LEU A 6 11.04 0.67 -8.50
CA LEU A 6 11.27 0.81 -7.06
C LEU A 6 12.12 2.03 -6.71
N VAL A 7 13.20 2.27 -7.47
CA VAL A 7 14.02 3.47 -7.30
C VAL A 7 13.22 4.73 -7.61
N ALA A 8 12.42 4.75 -8.68
CA ALA A 8 11.60 5.90 -9.04
C ALA A 8 10.54 6.22 -7.97
N VAL A 9 9.87 5.21 -7.41
CA VAL A 9 8.91 5.41 -6.32
C VAL A 9 9.63 5.85 -5.04
N GLY A 10 10.79 5.27 -4.73
CA GLY A 10 11.62 5.69 -3.60
C GLY A 10 12.08 7.14 -3.73
N LEU A 11 12.53 7.56 -4.92
CA LEU A 11 12.89 8.94 -5.23
C LEU A 11 11.72 9.90 -4.95
N SER A 12 10.52 9.56 -5.42
CA SER A 12 9.31 10.36 -5.17
C SER A 12 8.97 10.46 -3.69
N TYR A 13 9.08 9.36 -2.94
CA TYR A 13 8.89 9.37 -1.48
C TYR A 13 9.93 10.25 -0.79
N GLY A 14 11.21 10.14 -1.16
CA GLY A 14 12.28 10.95 -0.60
C GLY A 14 12.11 12.44 -0.87
N ALA A 15 11.79 12.80 -2.11
CA ALA A 15 11.52 14.17 -2.51
C ALA A 15 10.31 14.74 -1.76
N LEU A 16 9.26 13.93 -1.57
CA LEU A 16 8.10 14.33 -0.77
C LEU A 16 8.46 14.56 0.70
N SER A 17 9.26 13.66 1.29
CA SER A 17 9.72 13.79 2.66
C SER A 17 10.53 15.08 2.86
N GLN A 18 11.37 15.44 1.88
CA GLN A 18 12.08 16.71 1.83
C GLN A 18 11.10 17.89 1.87
N ALA A 19 10.18 17.96 0.91
CA ALA A 19 9.21 19.05 0.79
C ALA A 19 8.33 19.19 2.05
N SER A 20 8.14 18.10 2.79
CA SER A 20 7.38 18.06 4.04
C SER A 20 8.21 18.44 5.28
N GLY A 21 9.49 18.80 5.11
CA GLY A 21 10.37 19.27 6.17
C GLY A 21 10.96 18.16 7.05
N PHE A 22 10.89 16.90 6.64
CA PHE A 22 11.46 15.81 7.42
C PHE A 22 13.00 15.82 7.32
N PRO A 23 13.73 15.55 8.41
CA PRO A 23 15.17 15.32 8.35
C PRO A 23 15.48 13.97 7.68
N LEU A 24 16.66 13.88 7.04
CA LEU A 24 17.07 12.71 6.26
C LEU A 24 16.97 11.39 7.01
N TRP A 25 17.37 11.40 8.29
CA TRP A 25 17.35 10.18 9.10
C TRP A 25 15.93 9.64 9.32
N GLN A 26 14.90 10.50 9.41
CA GLN A 26 13.52 10.05 9.58
C GLN A 26 13.01 9.37 8.33
N THR A 27 13.28 9.94 7.16
CA THR A 27 12.93 9.35 5.86
C THR A 27 13.57 7.98 5.66
N VAL A 28 14.87 7.87 5.94
CA VAL A 28 15.61 6.62 5.79
C VAL A 28 15.13 5.56 6.79
N MET A 29 14.85 5.96 8.04
CA MET A 29 14.31 5.05 9.06
C MET A 29 12.90 4.57 8.69
N LEU A 30 12.02 5.47 8.24
CA LEU A 30 10.68 5.09 7.79
C LEU A 30 10.76 4.13 6.60
N ALA A 31 11.59 4.43 5.60
CA ALA A 31 11.80 3.54 4.45
C ALA A 31 12.34 2.17 4.84
N ALA A 32 13.29 2.09 5.77
CA ALA A 32 13.92 0.84 6.19
C ALA A 32 13.02 -0.01 7.10
N LEU A 33 12.19 0.64 7.93
CA LEU A 33 11.40 -0.03 8.97
C LEU A 33 9.96 -0.34 8.54
N ALA A 34 9.33 0.49 7.71
CA ALA A 34 7.94 0.29 7.32
C ALA A 34 7.80 -0.57 6.06
N ILE A 35 8.72 -0.42 5.09
CA ILE A 35 8.75 -1.12 3.79
C ILE A 35 7.34 -1.20 3.18
N GLY A 36 6.65 -0.07 3.18
CA GLY A 36 5.21 -0.02 2.90
C GLY A 36 4.84 0.84 1.71
N GLY A 37 5.76 1.66 1.19
CA GLY A 37 5.56 2.59 0.08
C GLY A 37 4.39 3.54 0.27
N ALA A 38 3.18 3.06 -0.03
CA ALA A 38 1.92 3.76 0.26
C ALA A 38 1.75 4.11 1.74
N ALA A 39 2.17 3.25 2.68
CA ALA A 39 2.08 3.55 4.11
C ALA A 39 2.96 4.75 4.52
N GLU A 40 4.14 4.87 3.92
CA GLU A 40 5.11 5.94 4.20
C GLU A 40 4.67 7.26 3.55
N LEU A 41 4.15 7.20 2.32
CA LEU A 41 3.52 8.35 1.67
C LEU A 41 2.28 8.85 2.43
N THR A 42 1.46 7.92 2.95
CA THR A 42 0.33 8.25 3.82
C THR A 42 0.81 8.93 5.09
N PHE A 43 1.85 8.39 5.73
CA PHE A 43 2.40 8.94 6.95
C PHE A 43 2.90 10.37 6.73
N VAL A 44 3.76 10.57 5.72
CA VAL A 44 4.32 11.90 5.39
C VAL A 44 3.19 12.86 5.02
N GLY A 45 2.22 12.44 4.22
CA GLY A 45 1.11 13.30 3.82
C GLY A 45 0.24 13.77 4.99
N VAL A 46 -0.05 12.90 5.96
CA VAL A 46 -0.83 13.27 7.16
C VAL A 46 -0.05 14.25 8.05
N VAL A 47 1.24 14.01 8.27
CA VAL A 47 2.08 14.90 9.10
C VAL A 47 2.31 16.24 8.39
N ALA A 48 2.55 16.25 7.09
CA ALA A 48 2.73 17.46 6.28
C ALA A 48 1.46 18.33 6.30
N ALA A 49 0.28 17.71 6.33
CA ALA A 49 -0.99 18.41 6.53
C ALA A 49 -1.19 18.91 7.98
N GLY A 50 -0.22 18.80 8.89
CA GLY A 50 -0.36 19.21 10.28
C GLY A 50 -1.19 18.24 11.14
N GLY A 51 -1.41 17.01 10.67
CA GLY A 51 -2.10 15.97 11.43
C GLY A 51 -1.23 15.34 12.52
N ALA A 52 -1.88 14.79 13.54
CA ALA A 52 -1.17 14.17 14.66
C ALA A 52 -0.38 12.93 14.19
N PRO A 53 0.90 12.76 14.59
CA PRO A 53 1.74 11.63 14.16
C PRO A 53 1.13 10.25 14.44
N ILE A 54 0.37 10.11 15.53
CA ILE A 54 -0.31 8.85 15.85
C ILE A 54 -1.33 8.46 14.78
N LEU A 55 -2.02 9.43 14.18
CA LEU A 55 -2.99 9.19 13.11
C LEU A 55 -2.31 8.83 11.80
N ALA A 56 -1.15 9.45 11.54
CA ALA A 56 -0.29 9.09 10.42
C ALA A 56 0.16 7.63 10.53
N VAL A 57 0.56 7.18 11.73
CA VAL A 57 0.89 5.77 12.01
C VAL A 57 -0.32 4.87 11.80
N LEU A 58 -1.48 5.21 12.36
CA LEU A 58 -2.69 4.39 12.21
C LEU A 58 -3.14 4.28 10.75
N GLY A 59 -3.12 5.38 10.00
CA GLY A 59 -3.40 5.39 8.56
C GLY A 59 -2.38 4.54 7.80
N GLY A 60 -1.09 4.69 8.09
CA GLY A 60 -0.02 3.88 7.52
C GLY A 60 -0.20 2.39 7.79
N LEU A 61 -0.47 1.99 9.05
CA LEU A 61 -0.74 0.61 9.44
C LEU A 61 -1.97 0.04 8.73
N LEU A 62 -3.03 0.84 8.60
CA LEU A 62 -4.25 0.43 7.90
C LEU A 62 -3.97 0.15 6.42
N VAL A 63 -3.20 1.01 5.76
CA VAL A 63 -2.73 0.81 4.38
C VAL A 63 -1.83 -0.43 4.28
N ASN A 64 -0.93 -0.63 5.25
CA ASN A 64 0.04 -1.74 5.26
C ASN A 64 -0.57 -3.08 5.68
N SER A 65 -1.81 -3.09 6.21
CA SER A 65 -2.50 -4.31 6.65
C SER A 65 -2.62 -5.37 5.56
N ARG A 66 -2.59 -4.98 4.28
CA ARG A 66 -2.55 -5.89 3.12
C ARG A 66 -1.34 -6.84 3.16
N ASN A 67 -0.21 -6.40 3.73
CA ASN A 67 1.01 -7.19 3.80
C ASN A 67 0.87 -8.38 4.75
N PHE A 68 -0.11 -8.38 5.65
CA PHE A 68 -0.43 -9.52 6.50
C PHE A 68 -0.75 -10.78 5.67
N ALA A 69 -1.54 -10.64 4.60
CA ALA A 69 -1.87 -11.75 3.71
C ALA A 69 -0.64 -12.29 2.97
N PHE A 70 0.28 -11.40 2.57
CA PHE A 70 1.54 -11.79 1.96
C PHE A 70 2.44 -12.52 2.94
N GLY A 71 2.55 -12.03 4.19
CA GLY A 71 3.30 -12.66 5.27
C GLY A 71 2.83 -14.09 5.57
N LEU A 72 1.51 -14.33 5.57
CA LEU A 72 0.95 -15.68 5.71
C LEU A 72 1.38 -16.61 4.57
N SER A 73 1.33 -16.12 3.32
CA SER A 73 1.78 -16.90 2.15
C SER A 73 3.29 -17.18 2.19
N ILE A 74 4.09 -16.20 2.60
CA ILE A 74 5.55 -16.34 2.76
C ILE A 74 5.89 -17.36 3.84
N GLY A 75 5.11 -17.43 4.92
CA GLY A 75 5.28 -18.39 6.01
C GLY A 75 5.25 -19.86 5.57
N GLU A 76 4.59 -20.18 4.45
CA GLU A 76 4.57 -21.54 3.90
C GLU A 76 5.94 -22.03 3.43
N TYR A 77 6.80 -21.10 2.99
CA TYR A 77 8.09 -21.44 2.39
C TYR A 77 9.31 -20.83 3.09
N ALA A 78 9.13 -19.78 3.89
CA ALA A 78 10.19 -19.19 4.69
C ALA A 78 10.82 -20.22 5.65
N PRO A 79 12.16 -20.27 5.76
CA PRO A 79 12.84 -21.06 6.78
C PRO A 79 12.49 -20.53 8.18
N ARG A 80 12.38 -21.45 9.16
CA ARG A 80 12.13 -21.10 10.55
C ARG A 80 13.30 -20.32 11.18
N GLY A 81 13.04 -19.68 12.33
CA GLY A 81 14.02 -18.91 13.08
C GLY A 81 14.16 -17.48 12.58
N VAL A 82 15.36 -16.89 12.68
CA VAL A 82 15.61 -15.48 12.31
C VAL A 82 15.17 -15.13 10.89
N ARG A 83 15.33 -16.08 9.96
CA ARG A 83 14.95 -15.90 8.55
C ARG A 83 13.44 -15.68 8.37
N GLN A 84 12.60 -16.25 9.24
CA GLN A 84 11.15 -16.05 9.20
C GLN A 84 10.78 -14.61 9.55
N TYR A 85 11.44 -14.03 10.56
CA TYR A 85 11.19 -12.63 10.96
C TYR A 85 11.69 -11.65 9.89
N LEU A 86 12.85 -11.91 9.29
CA LEU A 86 13.34 -11.10 8.16
C LEU A 86 12.39 -11.20 6.96
N ALA A 87 11.86 -12.38 6.69
CA ALA A 87 10.88 -12.57 5.63
C ALA A 87 9.57 -11.83 5.90
N ALA A 88 9.12 -11.81 7.16
CA ALA A 88 7.94 -11.04 7.56
C ALA A 88 8.16 -9.53 7.43
N HIS A 89 9.37 -9.03 7.75
CA HIS A 89 9.74 -7.63 7.57
C HIS A 89 9.73 -7.20 6.10
N LEU A 90 10.21 -8.06 5.22
CA LEU A 90 10.34 -7.79 3.78
C LEU A 90 9.11 -8.25 2.97
N ALA A 91 8.04 -8.66 3.64
CA ALA A 91 6.83 -9.14 3.00
C ALA A 91 6.04 -8.00 2.34
N ASN A 92 5.97 -8.03 1.01
CA ASN A 92 5.18 -7.11 0.19
C ASN A 92 4.68 -7.79 -1.09
N ASP A 93 3.92 -7.07 -1.90
CA ASP A 93 3.34 -7.60 -3.13
C ASP A 93 4.41 -7.98 -4.15
N GLU A 94 5.52 -7.25 -4.24
CA GLU A 94 6.59 -7.55 -5.17
C GLU A 94 7.34 -8.83 -4.82
N THR A 95 7.73 -8.99 -3.55
CA THR A 95 8.41 -10.21 -3.07
C THR A 95 7.48 -11.42 -3.13
N ALA A 96 6.19 -11.26 -2.81
CA ALA A 96 5.20 -12.33 -2.92
C ALA A 96 4.91 -12.71 -4.38
N ALA A 97 4.79 -11.73 -5.28
CA ALA A 97 4.56 -11.97 -6.70
C ALA A 97 5.77 -12.64 -7.36
N PHE A 98 6.99 -12.23 -7.01
CA PHE A 98 8.21 -12.79 -7.58
C PHE A 98 8.48 -14.22 -7.10
N ALA A 99 8.11 -14.53 -5.85
CA ALA A 99 8.20 -15.88 -5.31
C ALA A 99 7.13 -16.84 -5.87
N ARG A 100 5.97 -16.33 -6.29
CA ARG A 100 4.80 -17.12 -6.71
C ARG A 100 5.08 -18.22 -7.75
N PRO A 101 5.87 -18.02 -8.81
CA PRO A 101 6.00 -19.02 -9.87
C PRO A 101 7.02 -20.14 -9.54
N GLY A 102 7.53 -20.24 -8.31
CA GLY A 102 8.44 -21.32 -7.92
C GLY A 102 7.71 -22.65 -7.77
N ALA A 103 8.31 -23.73 -8.26
CA ALA A 103 7.72 -25.07 -8.27
C ALA A 103 7.77 -25.74 -6.89
N ASP A 104 8.80 -25.45 -6.09
CA ASP A 104 8.97 -26.01 -4.74
C ASP A 104 9.27 -24.94 -3.68
N ARG A 105 9.34 -25.39 -2.41
CA ARG A 105 9.59 -24.52 -1.26
C ARG A 105 10.92 -23.76 -1.37
N THR A 106 11.96 -24.42 -1.85
CA THR A 106 13.32 -23.88 -1.93
C THR A 106 13.42 -22.81 -2.99
N GLU A 107 12.84 -23.07 -4.16
CA GLU A 107 12.81 -22.13 -5.27
C GLU A 107 11.98 -20.88 -4.93
N ARG A 108 10.80 -21.04 -4.30
CA ARG A 108 9.99 -19.91 -3.79
C ARG A 108 10.79 -19.05 -2.83
N TRP A 109 11.54 -19.67 -1.91
CA TRP A 109 12.40 -18.96 -0.96
C TRP A 109 13.56 -18.23 -1.63
N GLN A 110 14.26 -18.86 -2.57
CA GLN A 110 15.37 -18.22 -3.29
C GLN A 110 14.90 -17.01 -4.09
N ARG A 111 13.76 -17.13 -4.78
CA ARG A 111 13.15 -16.02 -5.53
C ARG A 111 12.71 -14.88 -4.61
N PHE A 112 12.11 -15.21 -3.46
CA PHE A 112 11.80 -14.23 -2.43
C PHE A 112 13.04 -13.46 -1.98
N VAL A 113 14.12 -14.17 -1.61
CA VAL A 113 15.38 -13.56 -1.15
C VAL A 113 15.99 -12.68 -2.24
N LEU A 114 16.03 -13.16 -3.49
CA LEU A 114 16.53 -12.38 -4.61
C LEU A 114 15.77 -11.06 -4.76
N MET A 115 14.43 -11.12 -4.73
CA MET A 115 13.61 -9.93 -4.84
C MET A 115 13.79 -8.98 -3.65
N ALA A 116 13.86 -9.52 -2.43
CA ALA A 116 14.02 -8.74 -1.21
C ALA A 116 15.38 -8.02 -1.15
N VAL A 117 16.46 -8.68 -1.60
CA VAL A 117 17.82 -8.10 -1.69
C VAL A 117 17.90 -6.99 -2.73
N VAL A 118 17.12 -7.04 -3.80
CA VAL A 118 17.03 -5.93 -4.76
C VAL A 118 16.16 -4.81 -4.22
N LEU A 119 15.03 -5.16 -3.62
CA LEU A 119 14.00 -4.21 -3.19
C LEU A 119 14.49 -3.30 -2.07
N PHE A 120 15.09 -3.87 -1.02
CA PHE A 120 15.49 -3.10 0.16
C PHE A 120 16.46 -1.96 -0.16
N PRO A 121 17.62 -2.19 -0.83
CA PRO A 121 18.53 -1.10 -1.16
C PRO A 121 17.98 -0.17 -2.24
N ALA A 122 17.17 -0.67 -3.19
CA ALA A 122 16.54 0.17 -4.19
C ALA A 122 15.54 1.15 -3.55
N TRP A 123 14.73 0.68 -2.59
CA TRP A 123 13.77 1.48 -1.86
C TRP A 123 14.45 2.51 -0.97
N VAL A 124 15.30 2.05 -0.05
CA VAL A 124 15.96 2.91 0.94
C VAL A 124 16.94 3.87 0.27
N GLY A 125 17.70 3.37 -0.72
CA GLY A 125 18.60 4.19 -1.52
C GLY A 125 17.86 5.22 -2.37
N GLY A 126 16.76 4.82 -3.01
CA GLY A 126 15.89 5.74 -3.75
C GLY A 126 15.32 6.84 -2.85
N ALA A 127 14.84 6.49 -1.65
CA ALA A 127 14.35 7.43 -0.64
C ALA A 127 15.42 8.44 -0.21
N ALA A 128 16.62 7.97 0.13
CA ALA A 128 17.73 8.83 0.51
C ALA A 128 18.13 9.77 -0.64
N LEU A 129 18.32 9.23 -1.85
CA LEU A 129 18.65 10.01 -3.03
C LEU A 129 17.56 11.02 -3.38
N GLY A 130 16.29 10.64 -3.26
CA GLY A 130 15.16 11.51 -3.58
C GLY A 130 15.10 12.72 -2.68
N GLN A 131 15.34 12.51 -1.38
CA GLN A 131 15.38 13.60 -0.42
C GLN A 131 16.60 14.49 -0.62
N LEU A 132 17.77 13.91 -0.86
CA LEU A 132 18.99 14.67 -1.12
C LEU A 132 18.84 15.52 -2.39
N LEU A 133 18.35 14.94 -3.49
CA LEU A 133 18.07 15.68 -4.71
C LEU A 133 17.01 16.77 -4.48
N GLY A 134 15.95 16.45 -3.74
CA GLY A 134 14.94 17.42 -3.35
C GLY A 134 15.53 18.60 -2.58
N SER A 135 16.59 18.41 -1.79
CA SER A 135 17.20 19.48 -0.98
C SER A 135 18.07 20.44 -1.78
N VAL A 136 18.52 20.01 -2.96
CA VAL A 136 19.33 20.82 -3.88
C VAL A 136 18.44 21.55 -4.91
N VAL A 137 17.24 21.00 -5.15
CA VAL A 137 16.29 21.53 -6.11
C VAL A 137 15.33 22.50 -5.43
N ASP A 138 15.34 23.75 -5.88
CA ASP A 138 14.48 24.82 -5.36
C ASP A 138 13.05 24.65 -5.90
N ALA A 139 12.23 23.88 -5.19
CA ALA A 139 10.92 23.42 -5.64
C ALA A 139 9.96 24.57 -5.98
N ASP A 140 10.01 25.66 -5.21
CA ASP A 140 9.18 26.86 -5.41
C ASP A 140 9.56 27.59 -6.71
N ARG A 141 10.84 27.58 -7.09
CA ARG A 141 11.30 28.20 -8.34
C ARG A 141 10.93 27.40 -9.58
N LEU A 142 10.68 26.11 -9.42
CA LEU A 142 10.30 25.20 -10.51
C LEU A 142 8.79 24.97 -10.63
N GLY A 143 7.97 25.60 -9.77
CA GLY A 143 6.52 25.37 -9.74
C GLY A 143 6.15 23.95 -9.30
N LEU A 144 6.98 23.35 -8.45
CA LEU A 144 6.78 22.00 -7.89
C LEU A 144 5.94 22.01 -6.59
N ASP A 145 5.38 23.16 -6.23
CA ASP A 145 4.33 23.33 -5.21
C ASP A 145 3.09 22.46 -5.50
N ALA A 146 2.83 22.15 -6.78
CA ALA A 146 1.81 21.17 -7.19
C ALA A 146 2.30 19.71 -7.18
N ALA A 147 3.61 19.44 -7.02
CA ALA A 147 4.17 18.09 -7.16
C ALA A 147 3.61 17.12 -6.13
N PHE A 148 3.37 17.56 -4.89
CA PHE A 148 2.79 16.71 -3.85
C PHE A 148 1.40 16.18 -4.22
N PRO A 149 0.39 17.02 -4.53
CA PRO A 149 -0.90 16.53 -5.01
C PRO A 149 -0.81 15.74 -6.32
N VAL A 150 0.10 16.10 -7.23
CA VAL A 150 0.30 15.37 -8.50
C VAL A 150 0.84 13.97 -8.26
N ILE A 151 1.83 13.78 -7.39
CA ILE A 151 2.39 12.45 -7.05
C ILE A 151 1.29 11.57 -6.45
N LEU A 152 0.53 12.09 -5.49
CA LEU A 152 -0.61 11.37 -4.90
C LEU A 152 -1.66 11.02 -5.96
N PHE A 153 -1.99 11.96 -6.85
CA PHE A 153 -2.94 11.74 -7.93
C PHE A 153 -2.46 10.67 -8.92
N CYS A 154 -1.20 10.73 -9.35
CA CYS A 154 -0.59 9.75 -10.24
C CYS A 154 -0.55 8.35 -9.63
N LEU A 155 -0.38 8.23 -8.32
CA LEU A 155 -0.46 6.95 -7.62
C LEU A 155 -1.88 6.37 -7.65
N VAL A 156 -2.90 7.20 -7.50
CA VAL A 156 -4.30 6.76 -7.45
C VAL A 156 -4.90 6.55 -8.84
N VAL A 157 -4.40 7.22 -9.88
CA VAL A 157 -5.02 7.23 -11.23
C VAL A 157 -5.15 5.84 -11.86
N GLN A 158 -4.20 4.93 -11.58
CA GLN A 158 -4.25 3.54 -12.07
C GLN A 158 -5.38 2.76 -11.39
N ASP A 159 -5.58 2.99 -10.08
CA ASP A 159 -6.63 2.32 -9.30
C ASP A 159 -8.03 2.79 -9.70
N LEU A 160 -8.18 4.05 -10.14
CA LEU A 160 -9.46 4.61 -10.62
C LEU A 160 -10.00 3.94 -11.89
N ARG A 161 -9.19 3.16 -12.61
CA ARG A 161 -9.65 2.38 -13.78
C ARG A 161 -10.67 1.31 -13.41
N SER A 162 -10.67 0.85 -12.16
CA SER A 162 -11.70 -0.05 -11.65
C SER A 162 -12.90 0.77 -11.17
N PRO A 163 -14.11 0.60 -11.74
CA PRO A 163 -15.28 1.39 -11.36
C PRO A 163 -15.63 1.22 -9.87
N PHE A 164 -15.36 0.04 -9.29
CA PHE A 164 -15.54 -0.18 -7.86
C PHE A 164 -14.55 0.61 -7.00
N LEU A 165 -13.26 0.62 -7.38
CA LEU A 165 -12.23 1.39 -6.68
C LEU A 165 -12.42 2.89 -6.87
N GLY A 166 -12.85 3.32 -8.06
CA GLY A 166 -13.17 4.72 -8.35
C GLY A 166 -14.31 5.26 -7.49
N VAL A 167 -15.41 4.52 -7.36
CA VAL A 167 -16.55 4.92 -6.51
C VAL A 167 -16.16 4.95 -5.02
N THR A 168 -15.38 3.97 -4.55
CA THR A 168 -14.91 3.95 -3.16
C THR A 168 -13.90 5.05 -2.86
N ALA A 169 -12.98 5.34 -3.79
CA ALA A 169 -12.05 6.47 -3.68
C ALA A 169 -12.79 7.81 -3.68
N ALA A 170 -13.75 8.02 -4.59
CA ALA A 170 -14.55 9.24 -4.64
C ALA A 170 -15.40 9.42 -3.37
N GLY A 171 -16.02 8.35 -2.88
CA GLY A 171 -16.74 8.36 -1.61
C GLY A 171 -15.82 8.71 -0.43
N GLY A 172 -14.59 8.21 -0.42
CA GLY A 172 -13.60 8.50 0.63
C GLY A 172 -13.06 9.91 0.59
N ALA A 173 -12.81 10.43 -0.60
CA ALA A 173 -12.46 11.83 -0.79
C ALA A 173 -13.58 12.76 -0.32
N LEU A 174 -14.83 12.48 -0.70
CA LEU A 174 -16.00 13.26 -0.26
C LEU A 174 -16.17 13.22 1.26
N LEU A 175 -16.05 12.05 1.88
CA LEU A 175 -16.14 11.91 3.34
C LEU A 175 -15.00 12.65 4.04
N ALA A 176 -13.77 12.54 3.53
CA ALA A 176 -12.61 13.22 4.10
C ALA A 176 -12.76 14.75 4.01
N VAL A 177 -13.24 15.27 2.87
CA VAL A 177 -13.49 16.70 2.66
C VAL A 177 -14.65 17.19 3.53
N ALA A 178 -15.73 16.43 3.64
CA ALA A 178 -16.86 16.77 4.50
C ALA A 178 -16.50 16.73 6.00
N ALA A 179 -15.48 15.95 6.37
CA ALA A 179 -14.94 15.88 7.72
C ALA A 179 -14.00 17.05 8.08
N THR A 180 -13.38 17.70 7.10
CA THR A 180 -12.43 18.82 7.29
C THR A 180 -12.93 19.94 8.23
N PRO A 181 -14.20 20.41 8.17
CA PRO A 181 -14.65 21.48 9.08
C PRO A 181 -14.85 21.03 10.53
N VAL A 182 -14.95 19.73 10.81
CA VAL A 182 -15.29 19.19 12.14
C VAL A 182 -14.08 18.54 12.82
N LEU A 183 -13.19 17.96 12.02
CA LEU A 183 -12.07 17.16 12.50
C LEU A 183 -10.74 17.89 12.26
N PRO A 184 -9.81 17.87 13.24
CA PRO A 184 -8.43 18.33 13.04
C PRO A 184 -7.80 17.76 11.77
N LEU A 185 -6.88 18.50 11.14
CA LEU A 185 -6.25 18.08 9.88
C LEU A 185 -5.67 16.66 10.02
N GLY A 186 -5.87 15.83 8.98
CA GLY A 186 -5.47 14.42 8.97
C GLY A 186 -6.51 13.42 9.49
N LEU A 187 -7.42 13.81 10.39
CA LEU A 187 -8.45 12.90 10.92
C LEU A 187 -9.52 12.52 9.89
N GLY A 188 -9.86 13.43 8.97
CA GLY A 188 -10.83 13.17 7.91
C GLY A 188 -10.42 12.00 7.00
N ALA A 189 -9.12 11.87 6.70
CA ALA A 189 -8.59 10.77 5.89
C ALA A 189 -8.60 9.43 6.63
N VAL A 190 -8.25 9.41 7.92
CA VAL A 190 -8.30 8.19 8.73
C VAL A 190 -9.75 7.75 8.96
N ALA A 191 -10.65 8.69 9.24
CA ALA A 191 -12.07 8.42 9.43
C ALA A 191 -12.72 7.88 8.16
N SER A 192 -12.40 8.44 6.99
CA SER A 192 -12.92 7.95 5.71
C SER A 192 -12.43 6.54 5.40
N LEU A 193 -11.16 6.24 5.66
CA LEU A 193 -10.60 4.88 5.50
C LEU A 193 -11.32 3.88 6.43
N LEU A 194 -11.50 4.22 7.71
CA LEU A 194 -12.20 3.36 8.68
C LEU A 194 -13.67 3.14 8.30
N ALA A 195 -14.36 4.16 7.78
CA ALA A 195 -15.75 4.05 7.36
C ALA A 195 -15.91 3.22 6.08
N LEU A 196 -14.97 3.34 5.14
CA LEU A 196 -15.13 2.75 3.80
C LEU A 196 -14.64 1.32 3.68
N ILE A 197 -13.70 0.87 4.51
CA ILE A 197 -13.27 -0.55 4.50
C ILE A 197 -14.45 -1.52 4.73
N PRO A 198 -15.28 -1.36 5.79
CA PRO A 198 -16.44 -2.23 5.99
C PRO A 198 -17.53 -2.01 4.94
N ALA A 199 -17.76 -0.77 4.50
CA ALA A 199 -18.74 -0.47 3.47
C ALA A 199 -18.38 -1.10 2.11
N ALA A 200 -17.11 -1.01 1.71
CA ALA A 200 -16.59 -1.62 0.49
C ALA A 200 -16.63 -3.16 0.58
N ALA A 201 -16.28 -3.73 1.73
CA ALA A 201 -16.38 -5.18 1.97
C ALA A 201 -17.83 -5.68 1.84
N PHE A 202 -18.79 -4.94 2.42
CA PHE A 202 -20.22 -5.23 2.34
C PHE A 202 -20.75 -5.14 0.90
N LEU A 203 -20.40 -4.07 0.18
CA LEU A 203 -20.80 -3.88 -1.21
C LEU A 203 -20.24 -4.98 -2.13
N LYS A 204 -18.98 -5.37 -1.94
CA LYS A 204 -18.34 -6.46 -2.68
C LYS A 204 -18.97 -7.81 -2.36
N ALA A 205 -19.31 -8.09 -1.10
CA ALA A 205 -20.02 -9.30 -0.70
C ALA A 205 -21.44 -9.36 -1.32
N ARG A 206 -22.16 -8.24 -1.35
CA ARG A 206 -23.49 -8.13 -1.98
C ARG A 206 -23.43 -8.32 -3.49
N ALA A 207 -22.44 -7.75 -4.16
CA ALA A 207 -22.21 -7.93 -5.61
C ALA A 207 -21.87 -9.39 -5.95
N ARG A 208 -21.08 -10.08 -5.12
CA ARG A 208 -20.80 -11.52 -5.27
C ARG A 208 -22.04 -12.38 -5.09
N ARG A 209 -22.91 -12.07 -4.13
CA ARG A 209 -24.19 -12.77 -3.94
C ARG A 209 -25.15 -12.60 -5.12
N ARG A 210 -25.23 -11.41 -5.72
CA ARG A 210 -26.04 -11.16 -6.93
C ARG A 210 -25.53 -11.85 -8.19
N ARG A 211 -24.24 -12.18 -8.24
CA ARG A 211 -23.59 -12.89 -9.38
C ARG A 211 -23.61 -14.41 -9.26
N ARG A 212 -24.18 -15.00 -8.19
CA ARG A 212 -24.53 -16.42 -8.16
C ARG A 212 -25.98 -16.53 -8.66
N PRO A 213 -26.24 -16.90 -9.93
CA PRO A 213 -27.57 -17.36 -10.31
C PRO A 213 -27.84 -18.66 -9.55
N GLY A 214 -29.09 -18.87 -9.13
CA GLY A 214 -29.52 -20.03 -8.35
C GLY A 214 -29.02 -21.34 -8.96
N GLY A 215 -28.13 -22.02 -8.24
CA GLY A 215 -27.78 -23.41 -8.47
C GLY A 215 -28.49 -24.24 -7.41
N GLY A 216 -29.60 -24.86 -7.80
CA GLY A 216 -30.26 -25.93 -7.05
C GLY A 216 -31.56 -25.52 -6.36
N ASP A 217 -32.69 -25.72 -7.05
CA ASP A 217 -33.80 -26.44 -6.43
C ASP A 217 -34.45 -27.36 -7.48
N GLY A 218 -34.64 -28.62 -7.10
CA GLY A 218 -34.95 -29.73 -8.01
C GLY A 218 -34.33 -31.05 -7.54
N SER A 219 -34.51 -31.36 -6.25
CA SER A 219 -34.30 -32.69 -5.68
C SER A 219 -35.26 -33.71 -6.31
N GLU A 220 -34.72 -34.91 -6.56
CA GLU A 220 -35.36 -36.22 -6.43
C GLU A 220 -36.81 -36.39 -6.92
N THR A 221 -36.94 -37.15 -8.01
CA THR A 221 -37.92 -38.26 -8.03
C THR A 221 -37.24 -39.53 -8.55
N ALA A 222 -37.15 -40.52 -7.65
CA ALA A 222 -37.25 -41.97 -7.86
C ALA A 222 -36.40 -42.60 -9.01
N GLY A 223 -35.48 -43.53 -8.77
CA GLY A 223 -35.63 -44.68 -7.87
C GLY A 223 -36.63 -45.70 -8.43
N GLY A 224 -36.17 -46.59 -9.32
CA GLY A 224 -36.78 -47.92 -9.54
C GLY A 224 -37.46 -48.16 -10.90
N ALA A 225 -36.83 -49.01 -11.73
CA ALA A 225 -37.38 -50.27 -12.25
C ALA A 225 -36.73 -50.69 -13.59
N ALA A 226 -36.27 -51.95 -13.59
CA ALA A 226 -35.99 -52.86 -14.72
C ALA A 226 -34.78 -52.57 -15.63
#